data_AF-A0A2N1TQA2-F1
#
_entry.id   AF-A0A2N1TQA2-F1
#
_cell.length_a   1.000
_cell.length_b   1.000
_cell.length_c   1.000
_cell.angle_alpha   90.00
_cell.angle_beta   90.00
_cell.angle_gamma   90.00
#
_symmetry.space_group_name_H-M   'P 1'
#
loop_
_entity.id
_entity.type
_entity.pdbx_description
1 polymer ?
#
loop_
_entity_poly.entity_id
_entity_poly.type
_entity_poly.pdbx_seq_one_letter_code
_entity_poly.pdbx_strand_id
1 'polypeptide(L)'
;MTQPSRRNWEKSGSENKRTSNNFQDPVLKTMDIRCGKCNQKYHLPDDQVDDKRVYFFCENCGHRIVVNRKKEAWFSYHVPEPLSHGVDILEGIYLSFNRKNFFITFFLLLFWTCIFAIAALTASRTMTFFSTHIFLGGFIIFIMAMLFMWTFDVHLYLLSKNLFFRIKNGKNLIFSGARADIVHDMPSLAFISMGIPAIFILVILPVYLMKSEFGAAYAGFFHGFMLVCALFILLILHCKNILMAFIALRPRSLVHTVGGFSRFLIVENINIPVYLGIISIVTLFFAGMIFLLLAGALTVTTLTAGTMLPSLLPHSGIFPGFLGSGAFPSLPTAGLESADSLWSGLAMAGFWTYLFFLVFISYTVNLVQSLASVAMKIMESNPGKSLGRGALLLGMLITAGFFVLLAGKFLFHI
;
A
#
# COMPACT_ATOMS: atom_id res chain seq x y z
N MET A 1 8.62 57.97 35.83
CA MET A 1 8.60 56.68 36.53
C MET A 1 9.27 55.64 35.64
N THR A 2 10.47 55.20 36.09
CA THR A 2 11.30 54.06 35.65
C THR A 2 11.67 53.87 34.16
N GLN A 3 12.76 54.51 33.73
CA GLN A 3 13.89 53.83 33.06
C GLN A 3 14.71 53.05 34.13
N PRO A 4 15.51 52.00 33.84
CA PRO A 4 16.56 51.91 32.81
C PRO A 4 16.62 50.49 32.16
N SER A 5 17.57 50.01 31.33
CA SER A 5 18.95 50.36 31.03
C SER A 5 19.35 49.81 29.65
N ARG A 6 20.00 50.61 28.81
CA ARG A 6 20.92 50.13 27.77
C ARG A 6 22.11 49.44 28.44
N ARG A 7 22.50 48.25 27.98
CA ARG A 7 23.81 47.67 28.29
C ARG A 7 24.50 47.30 26.97
N ASN A 8 25.48 48.12 26.60
CA ASN A 8 26.54 47.78 25.66
C ASN A 8 27.42 46.70 26.32
N TRP A 9 27.91 45.73 25.55
CA TRP A 9 29.18 45.07 25.85
C TRP A 9 30.02 44.97 24.59
N GLU A 10 31.21 45.52 24.72
CA GLU A 10 32.27 45.66 23.74
C GLU A 10 33.03 44.35 23.48
N LYS A 11 33.74 44.38 22.36
CA LYS A 11 34.91 43.55 22.07
C LYS A 11 35.96 43.68 23.20
N SER A 12 36.55 42.57 23.62
CA SER A 12 37.93 42.55 24.08
C SER A 12 38.55 41.21 23.69
N GLY A 13 39.75 41.24 23.12
CA GLY A 13 40.60 40.07 22.98
C GLY A 13 41.87 40.28 23.79
N SER A 14 42.33 39.24 24.50
CA SER A 14 43.73 38.81 24.59
C SER A 14 43.87 37.62 25.54
N GLU A 15 44.75 36.70 25.14
CA GLU A 15 45.17 35.42 25.73
C GLU A 15 45.28 35.29 27.25
N ASN A 16 44.93 34.10 27.76
CA ASN A 16 45.77 33.39 28.73
C ASN A 16 45.51 31.86 28.72
N LYS A 17 46.60 31.08 28.70
CA LYS A 17 46.64 29.59 28.74
C LYS A 17 46.40 29.05 30.16
N ARG A 18 45.53 28.04 30.32
CA ARG A 18 45.79 26.74 31.01
C ARG A 18 44.53 25.87 31.10
N THR A 19 44.58 24.73 30.40
CA THR A 19 44.04 23.40 30.74
C THR A 19 42.92 23.29 31.78
N SER A 20 41.72 22.88 31.34
CA SER A 20 41.06 21.64 31.83
C SER A 20 39.81 21.31 31.00
N ASN A 21 39.63 20.02 30.74
CA ASN A 21 38.39 19.32 30.37
C ASN A 21 37.69 19.70 29.06
N ASN A 22 38.00 18.92 28.00
CA ASN A 22 37.16 18.80 26.81
C ASN A 22 35.82 18.13 27.17
N PHE A 23 34.89 18.92 27.68
CA PHE A 23 33.46 18.68 27.49
C PHE A 23 33.12 19.41 26.18
N GLN A 24 32.88 18.67 25.10
CA GLN A 24 32.39 19.26 23.85
C GLN A 24 30.99 19.81 24.12
N ASP A 25 30.89 21.12 24.29
CA ASP A 25 29.61 21.84 24.23
C ASP A 25 28.90 21.49 22.91
N PRO A 26 27.57 21.25 22.92
CA PRO A 26 26.84 21.02 21.69
C PRO A 26 26.95 22.27 20.82
N VAL A 27 27.55 22.12 19.63
CA VAL A 27 27.56 23.17 18.61
C VAL A 27 26.12 23.54 18.29
N LEU A 28 25.65 24.67 18.84
CA LEU A 28 24.34 25.24 18.52
C LEU A 28 24.32 25.54 17.02
N LYS A 29 23.59 24.72 16.25
CA LYS A 29 23.33 25.02 14.84
C LYS A 29 22.46 26.28 14.77
N THR A 30 22.89 27.23 13.95
CA THR A 30 22.18 28.48 13.71
C THR A 30 21.69 28.53 12.27
N MET A 31 20.53 29.16 12.06
CA MET A 31 19.90 29.32 10.75
C MET A 31 19.90 30.79 10.34
N ASP A 32 20.25 31.05 9.08
CA ASP A 32 20.21 32.37 8.47
C ASP A 32 18.86 32.60 7.77
N ILE A 33 18.09 33.58 8.24
CA ILE A 33 16.81 33.97 7.65
C ILE A 33 16.90 35.40 7.15
N ARG A 34 16.49 35.65 5.91
CA ARG A 34 16.46 37.01 5.34
C ARG A 34 15.05 37.57 5.33
N CYS A 35 14.92 38.85 5.67
CA CYS A 35 13.69 39.58 5.45
C CYS A 35 13.38 39.68 3.95
N GLY A 36 12.18 39.29 3.53
CA GLY A 36 11.77 39.37 2.12
C GLY A 36 11.65 40.80 1.55
N LYS A 37 11.61 41.84 2.40
CA LYS A 37 11.50 43.25 1.98
C LYS A 37 12.83 44.00 1.97
N CYS A 38 13.61 43.94 3.05
CA CYS A 38 14.86 44.70 3.18
C CYS A 38 16.13 43.82 3.13
N ASN A 39 15.97 42.51 2.91
CA ASN A 39 17.06 41.53 2.80
C ASN A 39 17.98 41.41 4.02
N GLN A 40 17.60 42.01 5.16
CA GLN A 40 18.34 41.93 6.41
C GLN A 40 18.38 40.49 6.91
N LYS A 41 19.58 40.04 7.29
CA LYS A 41 19.83 38.69 7.82
C LYS A 41 19.58 38.64 9.33
N TYR A 42 18.96 37.55 9.77
CA TYR A 42 18.74 37.18 11.16
C TYR A 42 19.35 35.80 11.39
N HIS A 43 20.11 35.65 12.47
CA HIS A 43 20.64 34.37 12.92
C HIS A 43 19.74 33.87 14.04
N LEU A 44 18.99 32.79 13.80
CA LEU A 44 18.17 32.16 14.84
C LEU A 44 18.81 30.85 15.30
N PRO A 45 18.83 30.59 16.62
CA PRO A 45 19.14 29.27 17.16
C PRO A 45 18.14 28.21 16.65
N ASP A 46 18.62 27.08 16.12
CA ASP A 46 17.76 26.02 15.57
C ASP A 46 16.76 25.48 16.61
N ASP A 47 17.13 25.47 17.89
CA ASP A 47 16.33 25.00 19.03
C ASP A 47 15.11 25.89 19.32
N GLN A 48 15.15 27.16 18.93
CA GLN A 48 14.03 28.10 19.14
C GLN A 48 12.98 28.04 18.03
N VAL A 49 13.34 27.50 16.87
CA VAL A 49 12.50 27.47 15.65
C VAL A 49 11.94 26.07 15.37
N ASP A 50 12.56 25.04 15.93
CA ASP A 50 12.07 23.66 15.84
C ASP A 50 10.68 23.51 16.51
N ASP A 51 9.75 22.89 15.79
CA ASP A 51 8.37 22.58 16.22
C ASP A 51 7.44 23.74 16.54
N LYS A 52 7.84 24.99 16.27
CA LYS A 52 7.01 26.17 16.52
C LYS A 52 6.89 27.05 15.28
N ARG A 53 5.70 27.63 15.08
CA ARG A 53 5.55 28.77 14.16
C ARG A 53 6.04 30.01 14.89
N VAL A 54 7.28 30.40 14.61
CA VAL A 54 7.86 31.62 15.16
C VAL A 54 7.52 32.79 14.25
N TYR A 55 7.03 33.87 14.84
CA TYR A 55 6.82 35.13 14.16
C TYR A 55 7.64 36.20 14.85
N PHE A 56 8.37 36.97 14.06
CA PHE A 56 9.05 38.16 14.53
C PHE A 56 8.94 39.25 13.46
N PHE A 57 9.04 40.49 13.91
CA PHE A 57 9.02 41.64 13.02
C PHE A 57 10.45 42.00 12.65
N CYS A 58 10.69 42.29 11.38
CA CYS A 58 11.96 42.82 10.95
C CYS A 58 12.21 44.19 11.59
N GLU A 59 13.29 44.31 12.36
CA GLU A 59 13.70 45.55 13.03
C GLU A 59 13.87 46.74 12.08
N ASN A 60 14.24 46.49 10.82
CA ASN A 60 14.54 47.54 9.85
C ASN A 60 13.29 48.02 9.07
N CYS A 61 12.38 47.12 8.69
CA CYS A 61 11.24 47.48 7.84
C CYS A 61 9.86 47.16 8.45
N GLY A 62 9.81 46.66 9.69
CA GLY A 62 8.57 46.26 10.36
C GLY A 62 7.84 45.09 9.70
N HIS A 63 8.41 44.47 8.66
CA HIS A 63 7.75 43.39 7.95
C HIS A 63 7.71 42.12 8.81
N ARG A 64 6.53 41.51 8.92
CA ARG A 64 6.34 40.26 9.66
C ARG A 64 7.02 39.12 8.93
N ILE A 65 8.03 38.52 9.56
CA ILE A 65 8.70 37.31 9.09
C ILE A 65 8.03 36.12 9.79
N VAL A 66 7.54 35.17 8.98
CA VAL A 66 6.91 33.94 9.49
C VAL A 66 7.82 32.77 9.14
N VAL A 67 8.39 32.16 10.17
CA VAL A 67 9.21 30.96 10.03
C VAL A 67 8.36 29.78 10.44
N ASN A 68 8.00 28.95 9.46
CA ASN A 68 7.14 27.78 9.68
C ASN A 68 7.96 26.51 9.48
N ARG A 69 8.61 26.05 10.55
CA ARG A 69 9.31 24.77 10.57
C ARG A 69 8.43 23.74 11.29
N LYS A 70 7.42 23.23 10.60
CA LYS A 70 6.77 21.99 11.04
C LYS A 70 7.77 20.85 10.83
N LYS A 71 8.30 20.26 11.91
CA LYS A 71 8.69 18.85 11.82
C LYS A 71 7.39 18.10 11.52
N GLU A 72 7.37 17.31 10.45
CA GLU A 72 6.40 16.22 10.34
C GLU A 72 6.80 15.17 11.39
N ALA A 73 6.72 15.50 12.68
CA ALA A 73 6.66 14.48 13.71
C ALA A 73 5.36 13.71 13.40
N TRP A 74 5.40 12.41 13.17
CA TRP A 74 5.55 11.45 14.25
C TRP A 74 6.24 10.14 13.81
N PHE A 75 7.00 10.15 12.72
CA PHE A 75 7.99 9.11 12.36
C PHE A 75 8.97 9.68 11.31
N SER A 76 9.87 10.58 11.72
CA SER A 76 11.01 10.96 10.87
C SER A 76 12.07 9.85 10.95
N TYR A 77 11.71 8.67 10.46
CA TYR A 77 12.66 7.60 10.30
C TYR A 77 13.63 7.99 9.18
N HIS A 78 14.89 8.23 9.55
CA HIS A 78 15.96 8.48 8.59
C HIS A 78 16.53 7.12 8.19
N VAL A 79 16.36 6.76 6.92
CA VAL A 79 16.90 5.52 6.38
C VAL A 79 18.41 5.69 6.23
N PRO A 80 19.25 4.79 6.77
CA PRO A 80 20.68 4.81 6.50
C PRO A 80 20.91 4.56 5.00
N GLU A 81 21.42 5.56 4.29
CA GLU A 81 21.91 5.37 2.91
C GLU A 81 23.42 5.09 2.94
N PRO A 82 23.93 4.21 2.06
CA PRO A 82 23.21 3.48 1.01
C PRO A 82 22.51 2.20 1.51
N LEU A 83 21.34 1.91 0.93
CA LEU A 83 20.66 0.61 1.07
C LEU A 83 21.34 -0.40 0.13
N SER A 84 22.31 -1.15 0.63
CA SER A 84 23.21 -1.97 -0.21
C SER A 84 23.13 -3.46 0.09
N HIS A 85 22.52 -3.85 1.21
CA HIS A 85 22.49 -5.24 1.67
C HIS A 85 21.07 -5.79 1.70
N GLY A 86 20.94 -7.09 1.45
CA GLY A 86 19.63 -7.76 1.48
C GLY A 86 18.88 -7.67 2.82
N VAL A 87 19.59 -7.47 3.95
CA VAL A 87 19.00 -7.29 5.28
C VAL A 87 18.25 -5.96 5.39
N ASP A 88 18.66 -4.96 4.61
CA ASP A 88 18.07 -3.62 4.60
C ASP A 88 16.63 -3.63 4.04
N ILE A 89 16.16 -4.76 3.49
CA ILE A 89 14.76 -4.91 3.09
C ILE A 89 13.78 -4.67 4.25
N LEU A 90 14.19 -4.97 5.48
CA LEU A 90 13.37 -4.75 6.67
C LEU A 90 13.10 -3.27 6.94
N GLU A 91 13.89 -2.36 6.37
CA GLU A 91 13.60 -0.93 6.39
C GLU A 91 12.26 -0.58 5.74
N GLY A 92 11.81 -1.42 4.80
CA GLY A 92 10.48 -1.31 4.21
C GLY A 92 9.35 -1.43 5.23
N ILE A 93 9.55 -2.13 6.35
CA ILE A 93 8.55 -2.24 7.43
C ILE A 93 8.38 -0.87 8.10
N TYR A 94 9.47 -0.21 8.50
CA TYR A 94 9.39 1.12 9.13
C TYR A 94 8.86 2.17 8.16
N LEU A 95 9.26 2.10 6.90
CA LEU A 95 8.79 3.00 5.85
C LEU A 95 7.28 2.84 5.55
N SER A 96 6.74 1.63 5.74
CA SER A 96 5.32 1.33 5.54
C SER A 96 4.40 2.06 6.52
N PHE A 97 4.91 2.50 7.68
CA PHE A 97 4.19 3.36 8.61
C PHE A 97 4.14 4.80 8.09
N ASN A 98 3.47 5.00 6.96
CA ASN A 98 3.18 6.30 6.36
C ASN A 98 1.68 6.55 6.35
N ARG A 99 1.25 7.47 7.20
CA ARG A 99 -0.16 7.87 7.34
C ARG A 99 -0.78 8.34 6.01
N LYS A 100 -0.06 9.17 5.24
CA LYS A 100 -0.59 9.73 3.99
C LYS A 100 -0.86 8.61 2.98
N ASN A 101 0.11 7.71 2.80
CA ASN A 101 -0.02 6.56 1.92
C ASN A 101 -1.14 5.61 2.37
N PHE A 102 -1.21 5.34 3.68
CA PHE A 102 -2.25 4.51 4.28
C PHE A 102 -3.65 5.05 3.99
N PHE A 103 -3.92 6.34 4.28
CA PHE A 103 -5.25 6.92 4.06
C PHE A 103 -5.62 6.98 2.58
N ILE A 104 -4.69 7.32 1.69
CA ILE A 104 -4.96 7.29 0.23
C ILE A 104 -5.35 5.87 -0.20
N THR A 105 -4.63 4.85 0.28
CA THR A 105 -4.94 3.44 0.00
C THR A 105 -6.31 3.04 0.53
N PHE A 106 -6.61 3.41 1.77
CA PHE A 106 -7.89 3.14 2.42
C PHE A 106 -9.07 3.75 1.65
N PHE A 107 -8.99 5.03 1.28
CA PHE A 107 -10.07 5.68 0.53
C PHE A 107 -10.22 5.13 -0.88
N LEU A 108 -9.12 4.73 -1.55
CA LEU A 108 -9.19 4.08 -2.86
C LEU A 108 -9.90 2.73 -2.79
N LEU A 109 -9.55 1.90 -1.81
CA LEU A 109 -10.20 0.60 -1.59
C LEU A 109 -11.67 0.79 -1.22
N LEU A 110 -11.98 1.73 -0.32
CA LEU A 110 -13.34 2.06 0.06
C LEU A 110 -14.16 2.49 -1.16
N PHE A 111 -13.63 3.39 -1.98
CA PHE A 111 -14.28 3.85 -3.22
C PHE A 111 -14.63 2.69 -4.16
N TRP A 112 -13.67 1.82 -4.46
CA TRP A 112 -13.91 0.68 -5.34
C TRP A 112 -14.88 -0.34 -4.77
N THR A 113 -14.85 -0.54 -3.45
CA THR A 113 -15.80 -1.45 -2.80
C THR A 113 -17.22 -0.92 -2.82
N CYS A 114 -17.42 0.40 -2.68
CA CYS A 114 -18.71 1.04 -2.91
C CYS A 114 -19.17 0.86 -4.36
N ILE A 115 -18.28 1.05 -5.35
CA ILE A 115 -18.61 0.82 -6.76
C ILE A 115 -19.05 -0.63 -6.99
N PHE A 116 -18.28 -1.60 -6.50
CA PHE A 116 -18.62 -3.02 -6.66
C PHE A 116 -19.92 -3.39 -5.93
N ALA A 117 -20.18 -2.81 -4.74
CA ALA A 117 -21.43 -3.02 -4.02
C ALA A 117 -22.64 -2.46 -4.80
N ILE A 118 -22.53 -1.25 -5.36
CA ILE A 118 -23.58 -0.66 -6.19
C ILE A 118 -23.79 -1.49 -7.46
N ALA A 119 -22.70 -1.93 -8.11
CA ALA A 119 -22.77 -2.77 -9.30
C ALA A 119 -23.44 -4.12 -9.01
N ALA A 120 -23.08 -4.77 -7.90
CA ALA A 120 -23.68 -6.04 -7.46
C ALA A 120 -25.17 -5.87 -7.10
N LEU A 121 -25.53 -4.79 -6.41
CA LEU A 121 -26.93 -4.49 -6.06
C LEU A 121 -27.77 -4.13 -7.29
N THR A 122 -27.17 -3.49 -8.29
CA THR A 122 -27.82 -3.23 -9.57
C THR A 122 -28.03 -4.55 -10.33
N ALA A 123 -26.98 -5.37 -10.41
CA ALA A 123 -27.03 -6.67 -11.10
C ALA A 123 -28.04 -7.63 -10.47
N SER A 124 -28.20 -7.63 -9.14
CA SER A 124 -29.20 -8.46 -8.46
C SER A 124 -30.63 -8.04 -8.79
N ARG A 125 -30.89 -6.74 -9.00
CA ARG A 125 -32.20 -6.22 -9.41
C ARG A 125 -32.50 -6.39 -10.90
N THR A 126 -31.47 -6.55 -11.73
CA THR A 126 -31.60 -6.68 -13.19
C THR A 126 -31.07 -8.03 -13.71
N MET A 127 -31.17 -9.09 -12.93
CA MET A 127 -30.62 -10.42 -13.30
C MET A 127 -31.16 -10.94 -14.64
N THR A 128 -32.45 -10.74 -14.92
CA THR A 128 -33.09 -11.17 -16.17
C THR A 128 -32.57 -10.42 -17.40
N PHE A 129 -32.17 -9.16 -17.25
CA PHE A 129 -31.54 -8.39 -18.32
C PHE A 129 -30.12 -8.90 -18.59
N PHE A 130 -29.33 -9.16 -17.55
CA PHE A 130 -27.97 -9.67 -17.73
C PHE A 130 -27.92 -11.13 -18.20
N SER A 131 -28.91 -11.96 -17.85
CA SER A 131 -29.01 -13.33 -18.37
C SER A 131 -29.40 -13.38 -19.85
N THR A 132 -30.16 -12.39 -20.33
CA THR A 132 -30.50 -12.25 -21.76
C THR A 132 -29.41 -11.53 -22.55
N HIS A 133 -28.58 -10.71 -21.92
CA HIS A 133 -27.49 -9.95 -22.55
C HIS A 133 -26.12 -10.26 -21.91
N ILE A 134 -25.75 -11.54 -21.91
CA ILE A 134 -24.53 -12.05 -21.26
C ILE A 134 -23.27 -11.32 -21.74
N PHE A 135 -23.18 -11.01 -23.04
CA PHE A 135 -22.04 -10.27 -23.60
C PHE A 135 -21.92 -8.84 -23.08
N LEU A 136 -23.06 -8.14 -22.89
CA LEU A 136 -23.08 -6.80 -22.32
C LEU A 136 -22.64 -6.83 -20.84
N GLY A 137 -23.13 -7.79 -20.07
CA GLY A 137 -22.70 -8.01 -18.68
C GLY A 137 -21.19 -8.28 -18.59
N GLY A 138 -20.67 -9.18 -19.43
CA GLY A 138 -19.24 -9.48 -19.52
C GLY A 138 -18.40 -8.27 -19.91
N PHE A 139 -18.86 -7.45 -20.87
CA PHE A 139 -18.18 -6.23 -21.27
C PHE A 139 -18.11 -5.19 -20.14
N ILE A 140 -19.20 -5.00 -19.38
CA ILE A 140 -19.21 -4.08 -18.23
C ILE A 140 -18.23 -4.55 -17.16
N ILE A 141 -18.23 -5.85 -16.82
CA ILE A 141 -17.29 -6.43 -15.86
C ILE A 141 -15.84 -6.22 -16.33
N PHE A 142 -15.57 -6.44 -17.62
CA PHE A 142 -14.26 -6.21 -18.21
C PHE A 142 -13.81 -4.74 -18.05
N ILE A 143 -14.64 -3.78 -18.43
CA ILE A 143 -14.30 -2.35 -18.29
C ILE A 143 -14.06 -1.98 -16.82
N MET A 144 -14.91 -2.44 -15.91
CA MET A 144 -14.75 -2.20 -14.47
C MET A 144 -13.44 -2.80 -13.94
N ALA A 145 -13.09 -4.02 -14.34
CA ALA A 145 -11.84 -4.66 -13.96
C ALA A 145 -10.61 -3.91 -14.50
N MET A 146 -10.65 -3.44 -15.75
CA MET A 146 -9.57 -2.66 -16.35
C MET A 146 -9.37 -1.32 -15.66
N LEU A 147 -10.46 -0.62 -15.32
CA LEU A 147 -10.39 0.63 -14.55
C LEU A 147 -9.88 0.40 -13.12
N PHE A 148 -10.30 -0.69 -12.48
CA PHE A 148 -9.79 -1.07 -11.16
C PHE A 148 -8.28 -1.33 -11.22
N MET A 149 -7.83 -2.16 -12.16
CA MET A 149 -6.40 -2.44 -12.35
C MET A 149 -5.62 -1.16 -12.62
N TRP A 150 -6.11 -0.31 -13.52
CA TRP A 150 -5.48 0.97 -13.84
C TRP A 150 -5.30 1.87 -12.62
N THR A 151 -6.38 2.13 -11.90
CA THR A 151 -6.36 3.02 -10.73
C THR A 151 -5.51 2.46 -9.60
N PHE A 152 -5.52 1.14 -9.40
CA PHE A 152 -4.68 0.48 -8.41
C PHE A 152 -3.19 0.57 -8.78
N ASP A 153 -2.85 0.48 -10.06
CA ASP A 153 -1.47 0.52 -10.55
C ASP A 153 -0.88 1.91 -10.45
N VAL A 154 -1.67 2.91 -10.83
CA VAL A 154 -1.35 4.32 -10.60
C VAL A 154 -1.12 4.56 -9.11
N HIS A 155 -1.95 3.98 -8.24
CA HIS A 155 -1.78 4.09 -6.79
C HIS A 155 -0.47 3.46 -6.30
N LEU A 156 -0.15 2.22 -6.68
CA LEU A 156 1.12 1.56 -6.33
C LEU A 156 2.34 2.37 -6.80
N TYR A 157 2.28 2.91 -8.02
CA TYR A 157 3.32 3.80 -8.56
C TYR A 157 3.47 5.08 -7.72
N LEU A 158 2.37 5.75 -7.36
CA LEU A 158 2.41 6.96 -6.54
C LEU A 158 2.94 6.68 -5.14
N LEU A 159 2.61 5.52 -4.56
CA LEU A 159 3.18 5.05 -3.29
C LEU A 159 4.70 4.92 -3.38
N SER A 160 5.21 4.23 -4.41
CA SER A 160 6.66 4.10 -4.63
C SER A 160 7.35 5.44 -4.88
N LYS A 161 6.74 6.33 -5.69
CA LYS A 161 7.31 7.65 -5.99
C LYS A 161 7.38 8.52 -4.74
N ASN A 162 6.35 8.48 -3.88
CA ASN A 162 6.38 9.14 -2.58
C ASN A 162 7.46 8.53 -1.67
N LEU A 163 7.60 7.19 -1.67
CA LEU A 163 8.60 6.50 -0.87
C LEU A 163 10.03 6.89 -1.26
N PHE A 164 10.37 6.84 -2.54
CA PHE A 164 11.71 7.21 -3.00
C PHE A 164 12.05 8.67 -2.69
N PHE A 165 11.08 9.57 -2.86
CA PHE A 165 11.24 10.96 -2.47
C PHE A 165 11.47 11.11 -0.96
N ARG A 166 10.74 10.36 -0.14
CA ARG A 166 10.91 10.36 1.33
C ARG A 166 12.26 9.79 1.75
N ILE A 167 12.74 8.72 1.14
CA ILE A 167 14.06 8.16 1.44
C ILE A 167 15.14 9.19 1.12
N LYS A 168 15.04 9.88 -0.04
CA LYS A 168 16.03 10.88 -0.47
C LYS A 168 15.99 12.19 0.32
N ASN A 169 14.79 12.71 0.61
CA ASN A 169 14.60 14.07 1.12
C ASN A 169 14.06 14.14 2.55
N GLY A 170 13.78 12.99 3.19
CA GLY A 170 13.24 12.89 4.54
C GLY A 170 11.80 13.40 4.71
N LYS A 171 11.09 13.74 3.62
CA LYS A 171 9.74 14.35 3.63
C LYS A 171 8.82 13.71 2.59
N ASN A 172 7.51 13.83 2.80
CA ASN A 172 6.53 13.37 1.82
C ASN A 172 6.54 14.23 0.55
N LEU A 173 6.29 13.60 -0.61
CA LEU A 173 6.16 14.25 -1.90
C LEU A 173 4.90 15.12 -1.96
N ILE A 174 5.05 16.31 -2.54
CA ILE A 174 3.94 17.18 -2.93
C ILE A 174 3.65 16.92 -4.40
N PHE A 175 2.51 16.25 -4.68
CA PHE A 175 2.18 15.79 -6.04
C PHE A 175 2.03 16.92 -7.07
N SER A 176 1.63 18.13 -6.65
CA SER A 176 1.52 19.28 -7.56
C SER A 176 2.88 19.68 -8.17
N GLY A 177 3.96 19.56 -7.40
CA GLY A 177 5.32 19.86 -7.86
C GLY A 177 5.93 18.77 -8.76
N ALA A 178 5.41 17.54 -8.71
CA ALA A 178 5.89 16.40 -9.50
C ALA A 178 4.98 16.04 -10.69
N ARG A 179 4.03 16.91 -11.03
CA ARG A 179 3.01 16.64 -12.05
C ARG A 179 3.60 16.31 -13.42
N ALA A 180 4.61 17.06 -13.87
CA ALA A 180 5.22 16.85 -15.18
C ALA A 180 5.83 15.45 -15.30
N ASP A 181 6.61 15.03 -14.29
CA ASP A 181 7.22 13.70 -14.26
C ASP A 181 6.17 12.59 -14.18
N ILE A 182 5.10 12.79 -13.39
CA ILE A 182 4.00 11.82 -13.27
C ILE A 182 3.30 11.64 -14.62
N VAL A 183 2.98 12.74 -15.31
CA VAL A 183 2.30 12.71 -16.62
C VAL A 183 3.16 12.01 -17.67
N HIS A 184 4.48 12.23 -17.64
CA HIS A 184 5.41 11.59 -18.56
C HIS A 184 5.45 10.05 -18.41
N ASP A 185 5.28 9.52 -17.19
CA ASP A 185 5.31 8.08 -16.92
C ASP A 185 3.96 7.38 -17.21
N MET A 186 2.86 8.13 -17.33
CA MET A 186 1.50 7.58 -17.51
C MET A 186 1.33 6.66 -18.72
N PRO A 187 1.90 6.92 -19.92
CA PRO A 187 1.78 6.01 -21.05
C PRO A 187 2.38 4.63 -20.78
N SER A 188 3.53 4.59 -20.11
CA SER A 188 4.21 3.34 -19.71
C SER A 188 3.36 2.55 -18.73
N LEU A 189 2.80 3.24 -17.74
CA LEU A 189 1.84 2.69 -16.79
C LEU A 189 0.60 2.13 -17.50
N ALA A 190 0.01 2.91 -18.43
CA ALA A 190 -1.24 2.53 -19.10
C ALA A 190 -1.04 1.31 -20.00
N PHE A 191 0.10 1.24 -20.69
CA PHE A 191 0.44 0.08 -21.50
C PHE A 191 0.62 -1.18 -20.65
N ILE A 192 1.33 -1.10 -19.53
CA ILE A 192 1.56 -2.25 -18.65
C ILE A 192 0.27 -2.70 -17.94
N SER A 193 -0.50 -1.74 -17.45
CA SER A 193 -1.68 -1.99 -16.61
C SER A 193 -2.92 -2.39 -17.42
N MET A 194 -3.15 -1.74 -18.56
CA MET A 194 -4.33 -1.97 -19.40
C MET A 194 -3.96 -2.53 -20.77
N GLY A 195 -2.91 -2.03 -21.42
CA GLY A 195 -2.54 -2.46 -22.77
C GLY A 195 -2.27 -3.97 -22.85
N ILE A 196 -1.39 -4.46 -21.98
CA ILE A 196 -0.98 -5.87 -21.98
C ILE A 196 -2.17 -6.81 -21.65
N PRO A 197 -2.93 -6.62 -20.56
CA PRO A 197 -4.11 -7.45 -20.30
C PRO A 197 -5.17 -7.38 -21.40
N ALA A 198 -5.42 -6.20 -22.00
CA ALA A 198 -6.37 -6.06 -23.09
C ALA A 198 -5.96 -6.89 -24.32
N ILE A 199 -4.68 -6.83 -24.71
CA ILE A 199 -4.17 -7.60 -25.85
C ILE A 199 -4.39 -9.10 -25.63
N PHE A 200 -4.11 -9.61 -24.44
CA PHE A 200 -4.30 -11.03 -24.15
C PHE A 200 -5.76 -11.45 -24.06
N ILE A 201 -6.63 -10.61 -23.51
CA ILE A 201 -8.07 -10.88 -23.47
C ILE A 201 -8.64 -10.89 -24.90
N LEU A 202 -8.17 -10.01 -25.79
CA LEU A 202 -8.55 -10.02 -27.20
C LEU A 202 -8.12 -11.30 -27.93
N VAL A 203 -7.00 -11.92 -27.54
CA VAL A 203 -6.55 -13.22 -28.09
C VAL A 203 -7.48 -14.37 -27.67
N ILE A 204 -8.02 -14.28 -26.46
CA ILE A 204 -8.89 -15.31 -25.85
C ILE A 204 -10.36 -15.12 -26.29
N LEU A 205 -10.76 -13.89 -26.59
CA LEU A 205 -12.15 -13.53 -26.94
C LEU A 205 -12.77 -14.39 -28.06
N PRO A 206 -12.07 -14.76 -29.15
CA PRO A 206 -12.60 -15.65 -30.19
C PRO A 206 -13.04 -17.04 -29.67
N VAL A 207 -12.37 -17.57 -28.65
CA VAL A 207 -12.74 -18.85 -28.00
C VAL A 207 -14.15 -18.75 -27.40
N TYR A 208 -14.50 -17.59 -26.86
CA TYR A 208 -15.79 -17.35 -26.21
C TYR A 208 -16.89 -16.89 -27.18
N LEU A 209 -16.52 -16.28 -28.32
CA LEU A 209 -17.47 -15.74 -29.29
C LEU A 209 -17.84 -16.72 -30.41
N MET A 210 -16.96 -17.65 -30.76
CA MET A 210 -17.23 -18.64 -31.81
C MET A 210 -18.05 -19.82 -31.26
N LYS A 211 -19.06 -20.30 -32.03
CA LYS A 211 -19.83 -21.50 -31.68
C LYS A 211 -18.89 -22.70 -31.43
N SER A 212 -19.31 -23.60 -30.53
CA SER A 212 -18.49 -24.59 -29.82
C SER A 212 -17.44 -25.32 -30.66
N GLU A 213 -17.75 -25.77 -31.87
CA GLU A 213 -16.81 -26.55 -32.69
C GLU A 213 -15.65 -25.71 -33.24
N PHE A 214 -15.92 -24.49 -33.69
CA PHE A 214 -14.88 -23.56 -34.18
C PHE A 214 -14.09 -22.92 -33.03
N GLY A 215 -14.77 -22.61 -31.92
CA GLY A 215 -14.12 -22.13 -30.70
C GLY A 215 -13.16 -23.17 -30.12
N ALA A 216 -13.56 -24.45 -30.11
CA ALA A 216 -12.71 -25.55 -29.68
C ALA A 216 -11.53 -25.79 -30.65
N ALA A 217 -11.75 -25.71 -31.96
CA ALA A 217 -10.67 -25.82 -32.95
C ALA A 217 -9.66 -24.66 -32.83
N TYR A 218 -10.15 -23.42 -32.66
CA TYR A 218 -9.28 -22.26 -32.41
C TYR A 218 -8.50 -22.42 -31.10
N ALA A 219 -9.18 -22.83 -30.02
CA ALA A 219 -8.53 -23.07 -28.73
C ALA A 219 -7.48 -24.19 -28.80
N GLY A 220 -7.74 -25.26 -29.53
CA GLY A 220 -6.81 -26.36 -29.75
C GLY A 220 -5.58 -25.95 -30.56
N PHE A 221 -5.78 -25.21 -31.65
CA PHE A 221 -4.68 -24.72 -32.50
C PHE A 221 -3.81 -23.66 -31.78
N PHE A 222 -4.44 -22.73 -31.05
CA PHE A 222 -3.75 -21.66 -30.32
C PHE A 222 -3.40 -22.02 -28.88
N HIS A 223 -3.58 -23.28 -28.45
CA HIS A 223 -3.44 -23.67 -27.05
C HIS A 223 -2.07 -23.28 -26.47
N GLY A 224 -0.99 -23.61 -27.18
CA GLY A 224 0.37 -23.27 -26.77
C GLY A 224 0.60 -21.75 -26.67
N PHE A 225 0.05 -20.97 -27.62
CA PHE A 225 0.15 -19.51 -27.60
C PHE A 225 -0.63 -18.91 -26.42
N MET A 226 -1.85 -19.40 -26.16
CA MET A 226 -2.66 -18.96 -25.02
C MET A 226 -2.01 -19.31 -23.67
N LEU A 227 -1.38 -20.49 -23.57
CA LEU A 227 -0.61 -20.89 -22.38
C LEU A 227 0.55 -19.92 -22.12
N VAL A 228 1.34 -19.59 -23.16
CA VAL A 228 2.44 -18.62 -23.06
C VAL A 228 1.93 -17.25 -22.65
N CYS A 229 0.82 -16.80 -23.23
CA CYS A 229 0.17 -15.54 -22.86
C CYS A 229 -0.26 -15.53 -21.38
N ALA A 230 -0.90 -16.61 -20.91
CA ALA A 230 -1.33 -16.75 -19.53
C ALA A 230 -0.14 -16.73 -18.56
N LEU A 231 0.94 -17.46 -18.87
CA LEU A 231 2.17 -17.46 -18.08
C LEU A 231 2.81 -16.07 -18.02
N PHE A 232 2.79 -15.33 -19.13
CA PHE A 232 3.32 -13.97 -19.18
C PHE A 232 2.47 -12.98 -18.37
N ILE A 233 1.13 -13.09 -18.40
CA ILE A 233 0.23 -12.32 -17.53
C ILE A 233 0.53 -12.63 -16.06
N LEU A 234 0.63 -13.92 -15.70
CA LEU A 234 0.95 -14.33 -14.33
C LEU A 234 2.29 -13.76 -13.88
N LEU A 235 3.31 -13.77 -14.75
CA LEU A 235 4.61 -13.16 -14.47
C LEU A 235 4.48 -11.65 -14.22
N ILE A 236 3.74 -10.93 -15.05
CA ILE A 236 3.51 -9.48 -14.86
C ILE A 236 2.77 -9.20 -13.56
N LEU A 237 1.71 -9.96 -13.27
CA LEU A 237 0.95 -9.84 -12.02
C LEU A 237 1.81 -10.16 -10.81
N HIS A 238 2.69 -11.15 -10.89
CA HIS A 238 3.60 -11.53 -9.83
C HIS A 238 4.67 -10.46 -9.57
N CYS A 239 5.24 -9.89 -10.63
CA CYS A 239 6.28 -8.86 -10.56
C CYS A 239 5.71 -7.44 -10.42
N LYS A 240 4.39 -7.30 -10.29
CA LYS A 240 3.67 -6.02 -10.41
C LYS A 240 4.18 -4.93 -9.46
N ASN A 241 4.37 -5.27 -8.19
CA ASN A 241 4.82 -4.30 -7.18
C ASN A 241 6.24 -3.78 -7.47
N ILE A 242 7.13 -4.68 -7.91
CA ILE A 242 8.49 -4.38 -8.34
C ILE A 242 8.49 -3.55 -9.63
N LEU A 243 7.61 -3.89 -10.59
CA LEU A 243 7.47 -3.15 -11.85
C LEU A 243 6.99 -1.71 -11.61
N MET A 244 6.01 -1.49 -10.74
CA MET A 244 5.55 -0.14 -10.38
C MET A 244 6.64 0.65 -9.66
N ALA A 245 7.41 -0.01 -8.78
CA ALA A 245 8.57 0.59 -8.14
C ALA A 245 9.69 0.92 -9.16
N PHE A 246 9.94 0.07 -10.15
CA PHE A 246 10.92 0.31 -11.21
C PHE A 246 10.57 1.56 -12.03
N ILE A 247 9.31 1.70 -12.45
CA ILE A 247 8.83 2.88 -13.20
C ILE A 247 8.97 4.15 -12.34
N ALA A 248 8.61 4.07 -11.06
CA ALA A 248 8.74 5.20 -10.13
C ALA A 248 10.19 5.61 -9.87
N LEU A 249 11.13 4.67 -9.91
CA LEU A 249 12.57 4.91 -9.69
C LEU A 249 13.27 5.43 -10.96
N ARG A 250 12.87 4.95 -12.14
CA ARG A 250 13.44 5.31 -13.44
C ARG A 250 12.39 5.93 -14.39
N PRO A 251 12.03 7.21 -14.18
CA PRO A 251 11.07 7.89 -15.06
C PRO A 251 11.65 8.01 -16.47
N ARG A 252 11.01 7.35 -17.45
CA ARG A 252 11.43 7.28 -18.86
C ARG A 252 10.23 7.00 -19.77
N SER A 253 10.39 7.27 -21.07
CA SER A 253 9.40 6.94 -22.10
C SER A 253 9.19 5.42 -22.21
N LEU A 254 8.03 4.98 -22.67
CA LEU A 254 7.61 3.58 -22.78
C LEU A 254 8.68 2.63 -23.37
N VAL A 255 9.30 2.98 -24.50
CA VAL A 255 10.33 2.15 -25.15
C VAL A 255 11.53 1.91 -24.22
N HIS A 256 11.97 2.97 -23.53
CA HIS A 256 13.06 2.90 -22.57
C HIS A 256 12.66 2.18 -21.28
N THR A 257 11.40 2.27 -20.86
CA THR A 257 10.88 1.53 -19.70
C THR A 257 10.89 0.03 -19.98
N VAL A 258 10.33 -0.40 -21.12
CA VAL A 258 10.26 -1.83 -21.50
C VAL A 258 11.67 -2.40 -21.70
N GLY A 259 12.52 -1.72 -22.48
CA GLY A 259 13.90 -2.15 -22.71
C GLY A 259 14.79 -2.07 -21.46
N GLY A 260 14.51 -1.13 -20.55
CA GLY A 260 15.20 -1.03 -19.27
C GLY A 260 14.80 -2.15 -18.31
N PHE A 261 13.52 -2.47 -18.25
CA PHE A 261 13.00 -3.53 -17.39
C PHE A 261 13.44 -4.92 -17.87
N SER A 262 13.49 -5.17 -19.19
CA SER A 262 14.01 -6.44 -19.71
C SER A 262 15.48 -6.66 -19.36
N ARG A 263 16.32 -5.62 -19.49
CA ARG A 263 17.73 -5.67 -19.05
C ARG A 263 17.84 -5.89 -17.55
N PHE A 264 16.98 -5.23 -16.77
CA PHE A 264 16.92 -5.42 -15.32
C PHE A 264 16.56 -6.86 -14.95
N LEU A 265 15.55 -7.46 -15.60
CA LEU A 265 15.17 -8.85 -15.41
C LEU A 265 16.31 -9.82 -15.76
N ILE A 266 17.12 -9.54 -16.79
CA ILE A 266 18.26 -10.39 -17.15
C ILE A 266 19.33 -10.38 -16.06
N VAL A 267 19.60 -9.20 -15.48
CA VAL A 267 20.64 -9.04 -14.44
C VAL A 267 20.17 -9.55 -13.08
N GLU A 268 18.90 -9.34 -12.73
CA GLU A 268 18.30 -9.66 -11.42
C GLU A 268 17.41 -10.92 -11.46
N ASN A 269 17.56 -11.77 -12.48
CA ASN A 269 16.68 -12.92 -12.72
C ASN A 269 16.51 -13.85 -11.51
N ILE A 270 17.55 -14.04 -10.69
CA ILE A 270 17.47 -14.84 -9.47
C ILE A 270 17.05 -13.99 -8.26
N ASN A 271 17.48 -12.72 -8.16
CA ASN A 271 17.21 -11.89 -6.99
C ASN A 271 15.74 -11.47 -6.88
N ILE A 272 15.07 -11.16 -8.00
CA ILE A 272 13.66 -10.75 -8.05
C ILE A 272 12.74 -11.79 -7.38
N PRO A 273 12.72 -13.08 -7.78
CA PRO A 273 11.85 -14.06 -7.15
C PRO A 273 12.19 -14.30 -5.68
N VAL A 274 13.46 -14.18 -5.28
CA VAL A 274 13.85 -14.28 -3.85
C VAL A 274 13.28 -13.12 -3.04
N TYR A 275 13.41 -11.88 -3.53
CA TYR A 275 12.82 -10.73 -2.87
C TYR A 275 11.29 -10.80 -2.83
N LEU A 276 10.63 -11.24 -3.90
CA LEU A 276 9.18 -11.49 -3.90
C LEU A 276 8.79 -12.56 -2.87
N GLY A 277 9.60 -13.60 -2.72
CA GLY A 277 9.44 -14.62 -1.67
C GLY A 277 9.54 -14.03 -0.27
N ILE A 278 10.58 -13.25 0.01
CA ILE A 278 10.76 -12.56 1.30
C ILE A 278 9.58 -11.62 1.58
N ILE A 279 9.18 -10.80 0.61
CA ILE A 279 8.03 -9.90 0.71
C ILE A 279 6.77 -10.70 1.04
N SER A 280 6.55 -11.83 0.37
CA SER A 280 5.39 -12.69 0.60
C SER A 280 5.40 -13.29 2.01
N ILE A 281 6.54 -13.78 2.50
CA ILE A 281 6.66 -14.32 3.86
C ILE A 281 6.36 -13.25 4.90
N VAL A 282 6.96 -12.07 4.78
CA VAL A 282 6.70 -10.94 5.69
C VAL A 282 5.24 -10.55 5.64
N THR A 283 4.66 -10.44 4.44
CA THR A 283 3.25 -10.08 4.26
C THR A 283 2.32 -11.13 4.86
N LEU A 284 2.62 -12.42 4.70
CA LEU A 284 1.83 -13.52 5.24
C LEU A 284 1.90 -13.57 6.77
N PHE A 285 3.06 -13.24 7.36
CA PHE A 285 3.18 -13.07 8.81
C PHE A 285 2.24 -11.98 9.32
N PHE A 286 2.25 -10.79 8.72
CA PHE A 286 1.32 -9.71 9.10
C PHE A 286 -0.15 -10.09 8.85
N ALA A 287 -0.45 -10.68 7.69
CA ALA A 287 -1.80 -11.14 7.35
C ALA A 287 -2.31 -12.24 8.29
N GLY A 288 -1.45 -13.17 8.72
CA GLY A 288 -1.77 -14.22 9.67
C GLY A 288 -2.10 -13.68 11.06
N MET A 289 -1.34 -12.70 11.55
CA MET A 289 -1.65 -12.01 12.80
C MET A 289 -3.01 -11.30 12.75
N ILE A 290 -3.34 -10.69 11.60
CA ILE A 290 -4.63 -10.05 11.36
C ILE A 290 -5.76 -11.09 11.35
N PHE A 291 -5.56 -12.21 10.66
CA PHE A 291 -6.56 -13.28 10.60
C PHE A 291 -6.84 -13.87 11.99
N LEU A 292 -5.83 -14.05 12.83
CA LEU A 292 -6.00 -14.50 14.22
C LEU A 292 -6.79 -13.48 15.06
N LEU A 293 -6.51 -12.18 14.91
CA LEU A 293 -7.26 -11.12 15.59
C LEU A 293 -8.73 -11.07 15.13
N LEU A 294 -8.96 -11.18 13.81
CA LEU A 294 -10.29 -11.19 13.22
C LEU A 294 -11.08 -12.43 13.63
N ALA A 295 -10.46 -13.61 13.60
CA ALA A 295 -11.05 -14.86 14.08
C ALA A 295 -11.39 -14.76 15.57
N GLY A 296 -10.51 -14.18 16.39
CA GLY A 296 -10.79 -13.91 17.80
C GLY A 296 -12.00 -12.98 17.99
N ALA A 297 -12.06 -11.86 17.26
CA ALA A 297 -13.17 -10.91 17.32
C ALA A 297 -14.51 -11.54 16.86
N LEU A 298 -14.49 -12.30 15.76
CA LEU A 298 -15.64 -13.04 15.27
C LEU A 298 -16.09 -14.10 16.27
N THR A 299 -15.16 -14.84 16.89
CA THR A 299 -15.47 -15.85 17.92
C THR A 299 -16.12 -15.22 19.15
N VAL A 300 -15.64 -14.05 19.60
CA VAL A 300 -16.26 -13.31 20.71
C VAL A 300 -17.65 -12.82 20.32
N THR A 301 -17.84 -12.35 19.08
CA THR A 301 -19.13 -11.86 18.57
C THR A 301 -20.14 -13.01 18.41
N THR A 302 -19.70 -14.18 17.94
CA THR A 302 -20.55 -15.37 17.81
C THR A 302 -20.82 -16.03 19.15
N LEU A 303 -19.89 -15.99 20.12
CA LEU A 303 -20.14 -16.44 21.49
C LEU A 303 -21.14 -15.53 22.21
N THR A 304 -21.04 -14.21 22.05
CA THR A 304 -22.00 -13.25 22.63
C THR A 304 -23.37 -13.29 21.95
N ALA A 305 -23.43 -13.54 20.65
CA ALA A 305 -24.69 -13.86 19.96
C ALA A 305 -25.22 -15.26 20.34
N GLY A 306 -24.32 -16.21 20.54
CA GLY A 306 -24.57 -17.60 20.90
C GLY A 306 -25.08 -17.79 22.32
N THR A 307 -24.72 -16.93 23.27
CA THR A 307 -25.35 -16.86 24.59
C THR A 307 -26.76 -16.25 24.55
N MET A 308 -27.14 -15.58 23.45
CA MET A 308 -28.50 -15.10 23.17
C MET A 308 -29.32 -16.03 22.27
N LEU A 309 -28.70 -17.08 21.71
CA LEU A 309 -29.35 -18.04 20.80
C LEU A 309 -30.27 -19.05 21.52
N PRO A 310 -29.95 -19.56 22.74
CA PRO A 310 -30.87 -20.40 23.52
C PRO A 310 -32.18 -19.69 23.90
N SER A 311 -32.19 -18.36 23.98
CA SER A 311 -33.40 -17.56 24.22
C SER A 311 -34.29 -17.36 22.99
N LEU A 312 -33.84 -17.73 21.78
CA LEU A 312 -34.57 -17.48 20.52
C LEU A 312 -35.05 -18.76 19.81
N LEU A 313 -34.45 -19.92 20.12
CA LEU A 313 -34.88 -21.23 19.61
C LEU A 313 -36.36 -21.59 19.88
N PRO A 314 -37.01 -21.18 20.99
CA PRO A 314 -38.43 -21.45 21.22
C PRO A 314 -39.38 -20.64 20.32
N HIS A 315 -38.90 -19.66 19.56
CA HIS A 315 -39.75 -18.69 18.84
C HIS A 315 -39.60 -18.73 17.30
N SER A 316 -38.74 -19.58 16.75
CA SER A 316 -38.54 -19.70 15.29
C SER A 316 -39.63 -20.50 14.57
N GLY A 317 -40.56 -21.13 15.28
CA GLY A 317 -41.66 -21.91 14.67
C GLY A 317 -41.22 -23.17 13.90
N ILE A 318 -39.92 -23.51 13.91
CA ILE A 318 -39.36 -24.66 13.18
C ILE A 318 -39.59 -25.98 13.96
N PHE A 319 -39.87 -25.91 15.26
CA PHE A 319 -40.29 -27.06 16.07
C PHE A 319 -41.68 -26.82 16.68
N PRO A 320 -42.70 -27.64 16.34
CA PRO A 320 -43.96 -27.63 17.05
C PRO A 320 -43.77 -28.44 18.34
N GLY A 321 -43.46 -27.77 19.44
CA GLY A 321 -43.37 -28.46 20.72
C GLY A 321 -42.79 -27.60 21.84
N PHE A 322 -43.65 -27.30 22.83
CA PHE A 322 -43.25 -26.78 24.12
C PHE A 322 -42.44 -27.89 24.83
N LEU A 323 -41.11 -27.89 24.69
CA LEU A 323 -40.26 -28.75 25.52
C LEU A 323 -40.16 -28.13 26.91
N GLY A 324 -41.01 -28.64 27.80
CA GLY A 324 -40.71 -28.81 29.22
C GLY A 324 -40.40 -27.54 30.01
N SER A 325 -41.42 -27.07 30.70
CA SER A 325 -41.29 -26.24 31.90
C SER A 325 -40.29 -26.86 32.90
N GLY A 326 -39.19 -26.16 33.17
CA GLY A 326 -38.39 -26.39 34.36
C GLY A 326 -36.88 -26.38 34.13
N ALA A 327 -36.28 -25.17 33.99
CA ALA A 327 -34.88 -24.93 34.38
C ALA A 327 -34.37 -23.50 34.14
N PHE A 328 -35.10 -22.59 33.47
CA PHE A 328 -34.60 -21.24 33.22
C PHE A 328 -35.54 -20.17 33.80
N PRO A 329 -35.02 -19.24 34.65
CA PRO A 329 -35.82 -18.12 35.13
C PRO A 329 -36.16 -17.22 33.93
N SER A 330 -37.44 -16.88 33.83
CA SER A 330 -38.09 -15.96 32.89
C SER A 330 -37.15 -14.96 32.21
N LEU A 331 -36.76 -15.22 30.96
CA LEU A 331 -36.27 -14.19 30.05
C LEU A 331 -37.45 -13.62 29.24
N PRO A 332 -37.48 -12.30 28.98
CA PRO A 332 -38.59 -11.64 28.29
C PRO A 332 -38.72 -12.16 26.86
N THR A 333 -39.94 -12.54 26.50
CA THR A 333 -40.38 -12.95 25.16
C THR A 333 -40.04 -11.86 24.15
N ALA A 334 -39.11 -12.17 23.25
CA ALA A 334 -38.63 -11.25 22.22
C ALA A 334 -39.61 -11.24 21.03
N GLY A 335 -40.37 -10.14 20.84
CA GLY A 335 -41.35 -9.98 19.76
C GLY A 335 -40.72 -9.74 18.38
N LEU A 336 -41.53 -9.57 17.32
CA LEU A 336 -41.06 -9.32 15.93
C LEU A 336 -40.08 -8.13 15.83
N GLU A 337 -40.25 -7.11 16.68
CA GLU A 337 -39.34 -5.96 16.81
C GLU A 337 -37.91 -6.34 17.26
N SER A 338 -37.76 -7.47 17.96
CA SER A 338 -36.46 -8.03 18.38
C SER A 338 -35.69 -8.69 17.24
N ALA A 339 -36.39 -9.19 16.21
CA ALA A 339 -35.75 -9.79 15.03
C ALA A 339 -35.14 -8.71 14.12
N ASP A 340 -35.87 -7.61 13.89
CA ASP A 340 -35.39 -6.49 13.07
C ASP A 340 -34.20 -5.74 13.72
N SER A 341 -34.23 -5.60 15.06
CA SER A 341 -33.12 -5.05 15.83
C SER A 341 -31.90 -5.98 15.84
N LEU A 342 -32.10 -7.29 15.81
CA LEU A 342 -31.01 -8.29 15.70
C LEU A 342 -30.37 -8.26 14.30
N TRP A 343 -31.15 -8.18 13.23
CA TRP A 343 -30.62 -8.01 11.87
C TRP A 343 -29.85 -6.70 11.70
N SER A 344 -30.35 -5.62 12.30
CA SER A 344 -29.66 -4.32 12.32
C SER A 344 -28.34 -4.40 13.10
N GLY A 345 -28.32 -5.10 14.24
CA GLY A 345 -27.10 -5.37 15.01
C GLY A 345 -26.08 -6.21 14.24
N LEU A 346 -26.53 -7.26 13.56
CA LEU A 346 -25.68 -8.11 12.71
C LEU A 346 -25.11 -7.34 11.51
N ALA A 347 -25.92 -6.51 10.86
CA ALA A 347 -25.49 -5.66 9.76
C ALA A 347 -24.44 -4.63 10.22
N MET A 348 -24.65 -4.01 11.39
CA MET A 348 -23.69 -3.08 11.99
C MET A 348 -22.38 -3.79 12.37
N ALA A 349 -22.44 -4.97 12.97
CA ALA A 349 -21.26 -5.78 13.29
C ALA A 349 -20.48 -6.18 12.01
N GLY A 350 -21.19 -6.59 10.96
CA GLY A 350 -20.61 -6.88 9.65
C GLY A 350 -19.94 -5.67 9.03
N PHE A 351 -20.57 -4.49 9.09
CA PHE A 351 -20.01 -3.23 8.60
C PHE A 351 -18.70 -2.86 9.30
N TRP A 352 -18.67 -2.91 10.64
CA TRP A 352 -17.45 -2.61 11.39
C TRP A 352 -16.34 -3.61 11.12
N THR A 353 -16.66 -4.90 11.10
CA THR A 353 -15.72 -5.98 10.76
C THR A 353 -15.10 -5.76 9.38
N TYR A 354 -15.93 -5.34 8.43
CA TYR A 354 -15.50 -5.00 7.08
C TYR A 354 -14.57 -3.77 7.05
N LEU A 355 -14.90 -2.70 7.79
CA LEU A 355 -14.02 -1.53 7.89
C LEU A 355 -12.66 -1.87 8.51
N PHE A 356 -12.63 -2.69 9.56
CA PHE A 356 -11.38 -3.19 10.14
C PHE A 356 -10.57 -3.97 9.10
N PHE A 357 -11.22 -4.88 8.36
CA PHE A 357 -10.57 -5.62 7.28
C PHE A 357 -9.98 -4.68 6.21
N LEU A 358 -10.69 -3.62 5.84
CA LEU A 358 -10.23 -2.64 4.86
C LEU A 358 -9.02 -1.83 5.35
N VAL A 359 -8.99 -1.46 6.65
CA VAL A 359 -7.81 -0.87 7.30
C VAL A 359 -6.61 -1.81 7.17
N PHE A 360 -6.78 -3.08 7.46
CA PHE A 360 -5.70 -4.05 7.39
C PHE A 360 -5.19 -4.30 5.97
N ILE A 361 -6.08 -4.45 4.98
CA ILE A 361 -5.67 -4.55 3.58
C ILE A 361 -4.88 -3.29 3.17
N SER A 362 -5.34 -2.11 3.60
CA SER A 362 -4.66 -0.85 3.27
C SER A 362 -3.23 -0.80 3.82
N TYR A 363 -3.03 -1.28 5.04
CA TYR A 363 -1.69 -1.44 5.62
C TYR A 363 -0.86 -2.45 4.84
N THR A 364 -1.42 -3.63 4.53
CA THR A 364 -0.73 -4.69 3.77
C THR A 364 -0.27 -4.20 2.39
N VAL A 365 -1.12 -3.48 1.66
CA VAL A 365 -0.75 -2.89 0.35
C VAL A 365 0.41 -1.91 0.51
N ASN A 366 0.37 -1.05 1.54
CA ASN A 366 1.45 -0.11 1.79
C ASN A 366 2.75 -0.80 2.23
N LEU A 367 2.67 -1.88 3.01
CA LEU A 367 3.79 -2.72 3.42
C LEU A 367 4.45 -3.40 2.22
N VAL A 368 3.66 -4.12 1.41
CA VAL A 368 4.14 -4.80 0.20
C VAL A 368 4.83 -3.82 -0.73
N GLN A 369 4.23 -2.66 -0.98
CA GLN A 369 4.80 -1.67 -1.89
C GLN A 369 6.05 -0.99 -1.31
N SER A 370 6.11 -0.81 0.02
CA SER A 370 7.29 -0.28 0.69
C SER A 370 8.47 -1.25 0.60
N LEU A 371 8.24 -2.54 0.87
CA LEU A 371 9.25 -3.58 0.74
C LEU A 371 9.71 -3.75 -0.72
N ALA A 372 8.79 -3.73 -1.69
CA ALA A 372 9.12 -3.79 -3.11
C ALA A 372 9.98 -2.60 -3.57
N SER A 373 9.69 -1.41 -3.06
CA SER A 373 10.45 -0.20 -3.38
C SER A 373 11.85 -0.22 -2.76
N VAL A 374 11.99 -0.70 -1.52
CA VAL A 374 13.31 -0.90 -0.88
C VAL A 374 14.11 -1.97 -1.62
N ALA A 375 13.50 -3.11 -1.95
CA ALA A 375 14.15 -4.16 -2.75
C ALA A 375 14.65 -3.62 -4.09
N MET A 376 13.85 -2.79 -4.77
CA MET A 376 14.27 -2.12 -6.00
C MET A 376 15.48 -1.21 -5.82
N LYS A 377 15.52 -0.42 -4.73
CA LYS A 377 16.69 0.42 -4.41
C LYS A 377 17.94 -0.42 -4.14
N ILE A 378 17.81 -1.53 -3.41
CA ILE A 378 18.93 -2.44 -3.13
C ILE A 378 19.47 -3.04 -4.43
N MET A 379 18.58 -3.59 -5.28
CA MET A 379 18.95 -4.17 -6.57
C MET A 379 19.57 -3.13 -7.53
N GLU A 380 19.12 -1.87 -7.48
CA GLU A 380 19.74 -0.80 -8.28
C GLU A 380 21.14 -0.42 -7.76
N SER A 381 21.33 -0.41 -6.44
CA SER A 381 22.62 -0.06 -5.83
C SER A 381 23.71 -1.10 -6.06
N ASN A 382 23.35 -2.39 -6.05
CA ASN A 382 24.26 -3.53 -6.15
C ASN A 382 23.73 -4.60 -7.13
N PRO A 383 23.76 -4.32 -8.44
CA PRO A 383 23.20 -5.22 -9.43
C PRO A 383 23.91 -6.58 -9.43
N GLY A 384 23.15 -7.67 -9.42
CA GLY A 384 23.62 -9.06 -9.40
C GLY A 384 24.31 -9.52 -8.11
N LYS A 385 24.47 -8.63 -7.12
CA LYS A 385 25.15 -8.91 -5.84
C LYS A 385 24.35 -8.45 -4.62
N SER A 386 23.07 -8.14 -4.80
CA SER A 386 22.18 -7.60 -3.75
C SER A 386 21.94 -8.59 -2.59
N LEU A 387 22.08 -9.91 -2.83
CA LEU A 387 21.88 -10.98 -1.85
C LEU A 387 23.14 -11.83 -1.67
N GLY A 388 23.39 -12.26 -0.43
CA GLY A 388 24.43 -13.22 -0.11
C GLY A 388 24.13 -14.60 -0.72
N ARG A 389 25.18 -15.38 -1.04
CA ARG A 389 25.08 -16.70 -1.71
C ARG A 389 24.15 -17.69 -0.99
N GLY A 390 24.04 -17.61 0.34
CA GLY A 390 23.14 -18.46 1.13
C GLY A 390 21.65 -18.15 0.92
N ALA A 391 21.28 -16.88 0.79
CA ALA A 391 19.90 -16.48 0.53
C ALA A 391 19.46 -16.85 -0.91
N LEU A 392 20.39 -16.78 -1.86
CA LEU A 392 20.20 -17.27 -3.23
C LEU A 392 19.93 -18.78 -3.28
N LEU A 393 20.70 -19.57 -2.53
CA LEU A 393 20.52 -21.03 -2.43
C LEU A 393 19.16 -21.41 -1.84
N LEU A 394 18.76 -20.74 -0.75
CA LEU A 394 17.45 -20.94 -0.14
C LEU A 394 16.32 -20.55 -1.10
N GLY A 395 16.47 -19.42 -1.80
CA GLY A 395 15.53 -18.95 -2.80
C GLY A 395 15.37 -19.87 -4.02
N MET A 396 16.47 -20.46 -4.49
CA MET A 396 16.46 -21.47 -5.55
C MET A 396 15.80 -22.77 -5.08
N LEU A 397 16.05 -23.22 -3.84
CA LEU A 397 15.41 -24.40 -3.26
C LEU A 397 13.89 -24.22 -3.12
N ILE A 398 13.44 -23.05 -2.68
CA ILE A 398 12.01 -22.75 -2.54
C ILE A 398 11.34 -22.64 -3.91
N THR A 399 11.94 -21.95 -4.88
CA THR A 399 11.36 -21.83 -6.23
C THR A 399 11.37 -23.18 -6.96
N ALA A 400 12.45 -23.95 -6.90
CA ALA A 400 12.50 -25.30 -7.45
C ALA A 400 11.48 -26.22 -6.76
N GLY A 401 11.37 -26.16 -5.43
CA GLY A 401 10.37 -26.91 -4.68
C GLY A 401 8.94 -26.55 -5.07
N PHE A 402 8.65 -25.27 -5.30
CA PHE A 402 7.35 -24.80 -5.79
C PHE A 402 7.05 -25.33 -7.20
N PHE A 403 7.99 -25.26 -8.13
CA PHE A 403 7.80 -25.80 -9.48
C PHE A 403 7.65 -27.33 -9.50
N VAL A 404 8.36 -28.05 -8.63
CA VAL A 404 8.22 -29.51 -8.47
C VAL A 404 6.85 -29.86 -7.89
N LEU A 405 6.36 -29.11 -6.89
CA LEU A 405 5.01 -29.31 -6.33
C LEU A 405 3.92 -28.98 -7.35
N LEU A 406 4.12 -27.93 -8.17
CA LEU A 406 3.19 -27.54 -9.22
C LEU A 406 3.14 -28.61 -10.32
N ALA A 407 4.30 -29.09 -10.77
CA ALA A 407 4.41 -30.16 -11.77
C ALA A 407 3.84 -31.49 -11.25
N GLY A 408 4.10 -31.82 -9.98
CA GLY A 408 3.53 -32.99 -9.32
C GLY A 408 2.00 -32.91 -9.26
N LYS A 409 1.42 -31.78 -8.85
CA LYS A 409 -0.03 -31.60 -8.87
C LYS A 409 -0.65 -31.69 -10.28
N PHE A 410 0.07 -31.24 -11.30
CA PHE A 410 -0.41 -31.33 -12.68
C PHE A 410 -0.35 -32.77 -13.21
N LEU A 411 0.69 -33.53 -12.85
CA LEU A 411 0.86 -34.94 -13.22
C LEU A 411 -0.09 -35.89 -12.49
N PHE A 412 -0.51 -35.56 -11.25
CA PHE A 412 -1.48 -36.36 -10.49
C PHE A 412 -2.95 -36.08 -10.85
N HIS A 413 -3.22 -35.09 -11.72
CA HIS A 413 -4.56 -34.73 -12.19
C HIS A 413 -4.79 -35.02 -13.69
N ILE A 414 -3.80 -35.60 -14.38
CA ILE A 414 -3.94 -36.33 -15.65
C ILE A 414 -4.08 -37.81 -15.30
#